data_AF-A0AAP2DFM3-F1
#
_entry.id   AF-A0AAP2DFM3-F1
#
_cell.length_a   1.000
_cell.length_b   1.000
_cell.length_c   1.000
_cell.angle_alpha   90.00
_cell.angle_beta   90.00
_cell.angle_gamma   90.00
#
_symmetry.space_group_name_H-M   'P 1'
#
loop_
_entity.id
_entity.type
_entity.pdbx_description
1 polymer ?
#
loop_
_entity_poly.entity_id
_entity_poly.type
_entity_poly.pdbx_seq_one_letter_code
_entity_poly.pdbx_strand_id
1 'polypeptide(L)'
;MILSQLTPAEVILLKDGSKASLQVLLKYTFVDLLVKQVLRLHLAQEGQNDDPIQTLDAYAGQKYVHAGQNFADYSRREHEHVFLEIFLKSPGIQVLFKNMIKVARNNAFSDKRYRKTVMQSPRLGGFFEVPFTNWLAGSFRHTSLGFVQRHQLATEIQELEATLPTILKTDKQKATEILRALGGNIFLLQGIELELLKEFDTAFEQAAPILYDDHAIMTTMPFYFYDGDRHDSGGHHHDSHESGGDWGDSDSSGDSGCSGDSGCSSGCSGCGGGGD
;
A
#
# COMPACT_ATOMS: atom_id res chain seq x y z
N MET A 1 14.48 24.87 -3.30
CA MET A 1 13.04 24.58 -3.45
C MET A 1 12.70 23.46 -2.49
N ILE A 2 11.73 23.64 -1.60
CA ILE A 2 11.23 22.52 -0.79
C ILE A 2 10.66 21.41 -1.68
N LEU A 3 10.08 21.80 -2.82
CA LEU A 3 9.51 20.87 -3.81
C LEU A 3 10.53 19.85 -4.32
N SER A 4 11.82 20.21 -4.46
CA SER A 4 12.87 19.26 -4.90
C SER A 4 13.42 18.38 -3.79
N GLN A 5 13.08 18.66 -2.52
CA GLN A 5 13.60 17.93 -1.36
C GLN A 5 12.65 16.81 -0.91
N LEU A 6 11.36 16.91 -1.20
CA LEU A 6 10.35 15.95 -0.79
C LEU A 6 10.02 14.99 -1.94
N THR A 7 9.56 13.76 -1.64
CA THR A 7 8.91 12.91 -2.66
C THR A 7 7.53 13.45 -3.00
N PRO A 8 6.96 13.07 -4.15
CA PRO A 8 5.60 13.44 -4.51
C PRO A 8 4.56 13.09 -3.44
N ALA A 9 4.67 11.92 -2.81
CA ALA A 9 3.78 11.53 -1.72
C ALA A 9 3.93 12.42 -0.47
N GLU A 10 5.16 12.80 -0.12
CA GLU A 10 5.44 13.73 0.98
C GLU A 10 4.89 15.14 0.69
N VAL A 11 5.05 15.62 -0.56
CA VAL A 11 4.51 16.90 -1.02
C VAL A 11 2.99 16.91 -0.94
N ILE A 12 2.33 15.87 -1.44
CA ILE A 12 0.86 15.73 -1.37
C ILE A 12 0.39 15.72 0.07
N LEU A 13 1.07 14.99 0.95
CA LEU A 13 0.70 14.92 2.35
C LEU A 13 0.87 16.28 3.05
N LEU A 14 1.93 17.02 2.75
CA LEU A 14 2.13 18.37 3.27
C LEU A 14 1.08 19.35 2.73
N LYS A 15 0.72 19.24 1.45
CA LYS A 15 -0.25 20.12 0.78
C LYS A 15 -1.69 19.86 1.24
N ASP A 16 -2.10 18.60 1.35
CA ASP A 16 -3.50 18.21 1.54
C ASP A 16 -3.79 17.70 2.96
N GLY A 17 -2.76 17.39 3.73
CA GLY A 17 -2.87 16.91 5.11
C GLY A 17 -3.67 15.61 5.19
N SER A 18 -4.59 15.53 6.15
CA SER A 18 -5.44 14.35 6.37
C SER A 18 -6.40 14.05 5.22
N LYS A 19 -6.56 14.96 4.25
CA LYS A 19 -7.41 14.78 3.06
C LYS A 19 -6.71 14.01 1.93
N ALA A 20 -5.39 13.81 2.02
CA ALA A 20 -4.65 13.03 1.02
C ALA A 20 -5.15 11.56 1.02
N SER A 21 -5.77 11.13 -0.08
CA SER A 21 -6.29 9.77 -0.22
C SER A 21 -5.19 8.74 -0.46
N LEU A 22 -5.43 7.49 -0.07
CA LEU A 22 -4.47 6.41 -0.32
C LEU A 22 -4.14 6.25 -1.81
N GLN A 23 -5.16 6.30 -2.66
CA GLN A 23 -5.00 6.22 -4.12
C GLN A 23 -3.98 7.24 -4.64
N VAL A 24 -4.15 8.50 -4.24
CA VAL A 24 -3.28 9.59 -4.68
C VAL A 24 -1.86 9.39 -4.16
N LEU A 25 -1.69 9.05 -2.87
CA LEU A 25 -0.36 8.85 -2.30
C LEU A 25 0.37 7.67 -2.96
N LEU A 26 -0.32 6.55 -3.21
CA LEU A 26 0.27 5.39 -3.89
C LEU A 26 0.59 5.70 -5.35
N LYS A 27 -0.29 6.40 -6.07
CA LYS A 27 -0.08 6.80 -7.47
C LYS A 27 1.22 7.56 -7.63
N TYR A 28 1.40 8.58 -6.80
CA TYR A 28 2.57 9.45 -6.91
C TYR A 28 3.84 8.83 -6.30
N THR A 29 3.70 7.90 -5.36
CA THR A 29 4.84 7.04 -4.94
C THR A 29 5.30 6.14 -6.09
N PHE A 30 4.36 5.49 -6.77
CA PHE A 30 4.68 4.59 -7.88
C PHE A 30 5.37 5.32 -9.04
N VAL A 31 4.83 6.46 -9.45
CA VAL A 31 5.41 7.25 -10.55
C VAL A 31 6.79 7.79 -10.19
N ASP A 32 7.01 8.21 -8.94
CA ASP A 32 8.34 8.63 -8.50
C ASP A 32 9.37 7.50 -8.58
N LEU A 33 8.98 6.27 -8.19
CA LEU A 33 9.84 5.08 -8.33
C LEU A 33 10.18 4.77 -9.80
N LEU A 34 9.26 5.03 -10.73
CA LEU A 34 9.51 4.90 -12.17
C LEU A 34 10.48 5.98 -12.69
N VAL A 35 10.28 7.24 -12.30
CA VAL A 35 11.19 8.34 -12.68
C VAL A 35 12.60 8.08 -12.20
N LYS A 36 12.73 7.60 -10.95
CA LYS A 36 14.01 7.23 -10.35
C LYS A 36 14.61 5.95 -10.94
N GLN A 37 13.94 5.28 -11.88
CA GLN A 37 14.36 4.00 -12.46
C GLN A 37 14.59 2.90 -11.40
N VAL A 38 13.90 2.99 -10.27
CA VAL A 38 13.85 1.94 -9.23
C VAL A 38 12.90 0.85 -9.67
N LEU A 39 11.80 1.24 -10.31
CA LEU A 39 10.90 0.36 -11.03
C LEU A 39 10.95 0.70 -12.52
N ARG A 40 10.60 -0.27 -13.37
CA ARG A 40 10.42 -0.07 -14.81
C ARG A 40 9.17 -0.75 -15.30
N LEU A 41 8.55 -0.17 -16.33
CA LEU A 41 7.45 -0.76 -17.06
C LEU A 41 7.96 -1.40 -18.36
N HIS A 42 7.50 -2.61 -18.64
CA HIS A 42 7.74 -3.31 -19.89
C HIS A 42 6.40 -3.69 -20.53
N LEU A 43 6.26 -3.47 -21.82
CA LEU A 43 5.12 -3.97 -22.60
C LEU A 43 5.49 -5.34 -23.13
N ALA A 44 4.68 -6.36 -22.85
CA ALA A 44 4.85 -7.65 -23.49
C ALA A 44 4.71 -7.47 -25.01
N GLN A 45 5.81 -7.71 -25.73
CA GLN A 45 5.79 -7.70 -27.19
C GLN A 45 5.14 -9.00 -27.69
N GLU A 46 4.32 -8.83 -28.72
CA GLU A 46 3.70 -9.91 -29.48
C GLU A 46 4.82 -10.64 -30.25
N GLY A 47 5.18 -11.86 -29.82
CA GLY A 47 5.96 -12.79 -30.64
C GLY A 47 7.48 -12.88 -30.48
N GLN A 48 8.04 -12.79 -29.26
CA GLN A 48 9.49 -12.99 -29.03
C GLN A 48 9.83 -14.09 -28.02
N ASN A 49 9.07 -15.19 -28.01
CA ASN A 49 9.47 -16.43 -27.35
C ASN A 49 9.54 -17.56 -28.40
N ASP A 50 10.73 -18.15 -28.56
CA ASP A 50 10.99 -19.41 -29.29
C ASP A 50 10.44 -20.65 -28.53
N ASP A 51 9.58 -20.46 -27.53
CA ASP A 51 9.00 -21.53 -26.72
C ASP A 51 7.65 -22.00 -27.30
N PRO A 52 7.53 -23.24 -27.80
CA PRO A 52 6.34 -23.69 -28.55
C PRO A 52 5.07 -23.92 -27.70
N ILE A 53 5.10 -23.64 -26.39
CA ILE A 53 4.05 -24.00 -25.44
C ILE A 53 3.26 -22.78 -24.93
N GLN A 54 3.57 -21.56 -25.38
CA GLN A 54 2.75 -20.38 -25.10
C GLN A 54 2.02 -19.93 -26.36
N THR A 55 0.92 -20.63 -26.66
CA THR A 55 -0.18 -19.99 -27.38
C THR A 55 -0.64 -18.75 -26.60
N LEU A 56 -1.13 -17.75 -27.34
CA LEU A 56 -2.18 -16.78 -26.98
C LEU A 56 -1.76 -15.29 -27.11
N ASP A 57 -2.33 -14.66 -28.14
CA ASP A 57 -2.61 -13.22 -28.30
C ASP A 57 -3.18 -12.54 -27.03
N ALA A 58 -3.63 -13.31 -26.03
CA ALA A 58 -4.16 -12.81 -24.76
C ALA A 58 -3.15 -12.05 -23.88
N TYR A 59 -1.85 -12.17 -24.14
CA TYR A 59 -0.79 -11.51 -23.37
C TYR A 59 -0.16 -10.31 -24.09
N ALA A 60 -0.42 -10.13 -25.38
CA ALA A 60 0.07 -9.01 -26.16
C ALA A 60 -0.49 -7.68 -25.61
N GLY A 61 0.37 -6.68 -25.42
CA GLY A 61 -0.04 -5.36 -24.94
C GLY A 61 -0.23 -5.24 -23.42
N GLN A 62 0.01 -6.30 -22.64
CA GLN A 62 0.00 -6.20 -21.17
C GLN A 62 1.26 -5.50 -20.64
N LYS A 63 1.08 -4.62 -19.65
CA LYS A 63 2.18 -3.90 -18.96
C LYS A 63 2.65 -4.67 -17.74
N TYR A 64 3.94 -4.94 -17.64
CA TYR A 64 4.59 -5.58 -16.51
C TYR A 64 5.53 -4.60 -15.79
N VAL A 65 5.63 -4.75 -14.47
CA VAL A 65 6.50 -4.00 -13.58
C VAL A 65 7.66 -4.91 -13.17
N HIS A 66 8.87 -4.38 -13.23
CA HIS A 66 10.10 -5.06 -12.85
C HIS A 66 10.96 -4.15 -11.99
N ALA A 67 11.93 -4.73 -11.28
CA ALA A 67 13.07 -3.98 -10.76
C ALA A 67 13.76 -3.23 -11.90
N GLY A 68 14.01 -1.94 -11.69
CA GLY A 68 14.72 -1.06 -12.60
C GLY A 68 16.22 -1.08 -12.37
N GLN A 69 16.96 -0.37 -13.22
CA GLN A 69 18.43 -0.31 -13.16
C GLN A 69 18.98 0.23 -11.84
N ASN A 70 18.23 1.11 -11.17
CA ASN A 70 18.68 1.72 -9.92
C ASN A 70 18.20 0.93 -8.69
N PHE A 71 17.47 -0.18 -8.86
CA PHE A 71 16.82 -0.88 -7.74
C PHE A 71 17.81 -1.37 -6.67
N ALA A 72 18.94 -1.96 -7.10
CA ALA A 72 19.91 -2.59 -6.20
C ALA A 72 20.57 -1.60 -5.23
N ASP A 73 20.93 -0.42 -5.74
CA ASP A 73 21.65 0.61 -4.96
C ASP A 73 20.71 1.64 -4.32
N TYR A 74 19.39 1.50 -4.52
CA TYR A 74 18.42 2.47 -4.05
C TYR A 74 18.16 2.35 -2.54
N SER A 75 18.41 3.46 -1.82
CA SER A 75 18.00 3.61 -0.42
C SER A 75 16.50 3.89 -0.33
N ARG A 76 15.75 2.84 -0.04
CA ARG A 76 14.29 2.82 0.00
C ARG A 76 13.74 3.59 1.20
N ARG A 77 12.57 4.21 1.03
CA ARG A 77 11.81 4.82 2.12
C ARG A 77 10.72 3.88 2.61
N GLU A 78 10.32 4.02 3.86
CA GLU A 78 9.28 3.19 4.48
C GLU A 78 7.98 3.13 3.66
N HIS A 79 7.50 4.28 3.16
CA HIS A 79 6.26 4.33 2.38
C HIS A 79 6.40 3.78 0.95
N GLU A 80 7.61 3.59 0.45
CA GLU A 80 7.87 2.99 -0.87
C GLU A 80 7.84 1.45 -0.80
N HIS A 81 7.97 0.86 0.40
CA HIS A 81 8.05 -0.58 0.60
C HIS A 81 6.86 -1.35 -0.01
N VAL A 82 5.66 -0.75 0.01
CA VAL A 82 4.43 -1.32 -0.57
C VAL A 82 4.56 -1.74 -2.05
N PHE A 83 5.50 -1.13 -2.80
CA PHE A 83 5.80 -1.50 -4.19
C PHE A 83 7.08 -2.31 -4.35
N LEU A 84 8.00 -2.22 -3.41
CA LEU A 84 9.37 -2.72 -3.58
C LEU A 84 9.58 -4.11 -2.96
N GLU A 85 8.77 -4.48 -1.96
CA GLU A 85 8.92 -5.73 -1.20
C GLU A 85 9.04 -6.97 -2.08
N ILE A 86 8.19 -7.09 -3.09
CA ILE A 86 8.14 -8.26 -3.99
C ILE A 86 9.45 -8.47 -4.77
N PHE A 87 10.12 -7.38 -5.14
CA PHE A 87 11.39 -7.42 -5.88
C PHE A 87 12.60 -7.65 -4.97
N LEU A 88 12.47 -7.38 -3.67
CA LEU A 88 13.52 -7.73 -2.70
C LEU A 88 13.57 -9.24 -2.49
N LYS A 89 12.40 -9.86 -2.42
CA LYS A 89 12.26 -11.31 -2.24
C LYS A 89 12.58 -12.05 -3.54
N SER A 90 12.20 -11.48 -4.68
CA SER A 90 12.38 -12.09 -6.00
C SER A 90 12.83 -11.06 -7.05
N PRO A 91 14.13 -10.71 -7.15
CA PRO A 91 14.61 -9.64 -8.03
C PRO A 91 14.30 -9.81 -9.53
N GLY A 92 14.16 -11.06 -10.00
CA GLY A 92 13.85 -11.37 -11.40
C GLY A 92 12.35 -11.44 -11.73
N ILE A 93 11.47 -11.27 -10.75
CA ILE A 93 10.03 -11.42 -10.97
C ILE A 93 9.50 -10.29 -11.87
N GLN A 94 8.49 -10.64 -12.67
CA GLN A 94 7.71 -9.69 -13.47
C GLN A 94 6.29 -9.69 -12.92
N VAL A 95 5.76 -8.52 -12.62
CA VAL A 95 4.43 -8.39 -12.01
C VAL A 95 3.55 -7.59 -12.94
N LEU A 96 2.43 -8.15 -13.36
CA LEU A 96 1.45 -7.43 -14.17
C LEU A 96 1.06 -6.12 -13.47
N PHE A 97 1.02 -5.00 -14.20
CA PHE A 97 0.80 -3.65 -13.66
C PHE A 97 -0.42 -3.58 -12.74
N LYS A 98 -1.57 -4.09 -13.20
CA LYS A 98 -2.81 -4.12 -12.40
C LYS A 98 -2.65 -4.92 -11.08
N ASN A 99 -1.87 -6.00 -11.11
CA ASN A 99 -1.59 -6.81 -9.93
C ASN A 99 -0.64 -6.08 -8.99
N MET A 100 0.35 -5.35 -9.50
CA MET A 100 1.23 -4.50 -8.69
C MET A 100 0.41 -3.45 -7.91
N ILE A 101 -0.54 -2.78 -8.58
CA ILE A 101 -1.39 -1.79 -7.92
C ILE A 101 -2.27 -2.45 -6.84
N LYS A 102 -2.83 -3.64 -7.12
CA LYS A 102 -3.59 -4.42 -6.14
C LYS A 102 -2.74 -4.80 -4.92
N VAL A 103 -1.53 -5.30 -5.14
CA VAL A 103 -0.58 -5.66 -4.06
C VAL A 103 -0.25 -4.45 -3.21
N ALA A 104 0.11 -3.33 -3.84
CA ALA A 104 0.45 -2.11 -3.11
C ALA A 104 -0.73 -1.55 -2.29
N ARG A 105 -1.95 -1.59 -2.85
CA ARG A 105 -3.17 -1.21 -2.12
C ARG A 105 -3.38 -2.07 -0.87
N ASN A 106 -3.20 -3.39 -0.99
CA ASN A 106 -3.33 -4.31 0.13
C ASN A 106 -2.22 -4.09 1.18
N ASN A 107 -0.98 -3.95 0.75
CA ASN A 107 0.17 -3.74 1.63
C ASN A 107 0.14 -2.37 2.33
N ALA A 108 -0.56 -1.39 1.78
CA ALA A 108 -0.79 -0.11 2.43
C ALA A 108 -1.85 -0.19 3.56
N PHE A 109 -2.68 -1.23 3.58
CA PHE A 109 -3.81 -1.50 4.48
C PHE A 109 -4.93 -0.45 4.46
N SER A 110 -4.62 0.78 4.86
CA SER A 110 -5.60 1.88 4.95
C SER A 110 -4.95 3.23 4.70
N ASP A 111 -5.76 4.17 4.23
CA ASP A 111 -5.51 5.61 4.22
C ASP A 111 -4.73 6.12 5.43
N LYS A 112 -5.23 5.81 6.63
CA LYS A 112 -4.63 6.25 7.89
C LYS A 112 -3.24 5.66 8.08
N ARG A 113 -3.08 4.35 7.87
CA ARG A 113 -1.80 3.67 8.09
C ARG A 113 -0.76 4.17 7.11
N TYR A 114 -1.12 4.27 5.84
CA TYR A 114 -0.19 4.73 4.80
C TYR A 114 0.23 6.18 4.99
N ARG A 115 -0.71 7.10 5.32
CA ARG A 115 -0.36 8.48 5.69
C ARG A 115 0.65 8.52 6.84
N LYS A 116 0.44 7.73 7.89
CA LYS A 116 1.37 7.64 9.02
C LYS A 116 2.76 7.18 8.57
N THR A 117 2.85 6.18 7.68
CA THR A 117 4.14 5.73 7.12
C THR A 117 4.83 6.84 6.32
N VAL A 118 4.10 7.63 5.54
CA VAL A 118 4.66 8.78 4.82
C VAL A 118 5.14 9.85 5.82
N MET A 119 4.35 10.17 6.86
CA MET A 119 4.72 11.16 7.90
C MET A 119 6.00 10.80 8.66
N GLN A 120 6.33 9.52 8.76
CA GLN A 120 7.55 9.04 9.43
C GLN A 120 8.81 9.34 8.62
N SER A 121 8.69 9.89 7.40
CA SER A 121 9.84 10.38 6.65
C SER A 121 10.60 11.44 7.47
N PRO A 122 11.93 11.29 7.64
CA PRO A 122 12.74 12.28 8.35
C PRO A 122 12.62 13.69 7.75
N ARG A 123 12.32 13.80 6.46
CA ARG A 123 12.17 15.08 5.75
C ARG A 123 10.88 15.82 6.08
N LEU A 124 9.91 15.14 6.67
CA LEU A 124 8.67 15.71 7.18
C LEU A 124 8.72 15.98 8.70
N GLY A 125 9.88 15.73 9.32
CA GLY A 125 10.10 15.94 10.75
C GLY A 125 9.72 17.36 11.17
N GLY A 126 8.82 17.47 12.14
CA GLY A 126 8.38 18.75 12.69
C GLY A 126 7.36 19.52 11.83
N PHE A 127 6.91 19.00 10.67
CA PHE A 127 5.84 19.63 9.90
C PHE A 127 4.44 19.25 10.37
N PHE A 128 4.34 18.13 11.09
CA PHE A 128 3.07 17.62 11.60
C PHE A 128 3.14 17.38 13.10
N GLU A 129 2.00 17.62 13.75
CA GLU A 129 1.72 17.22 15.12
C GLU A 129 0.60 16.18 15.12
N VAL A 130 0.75 15.15 15.94
CA VAL A 130 -0.29 14.16 16.21
C VAL A 130 -0.75 14.39 17.65
N PRO A 131 -1.92 15.02 17.87
CA PRO A 131 -2.46 15.15 19.21
C PRO A 131 -2.62 13.77 19.85
N PHE A 132 -2.33 13.65 21.14
CA PHE A 132 -2.39 12.38 21.87
C PHE A 132 -3.74 11.66 21.69
N THR A 133 -4.84 12.41 21.70
CA THR A 133 -6.20 11.89 21.49
C THR A 133 -6.51 11.47 20.05
N ASN A 134 -5.76 11.98 19.07
CA ASN A 134 -5.98 11.71 17.64
C ASN A 134 -5.10 10.59 17.08
N TRP A 135 -4.19 10.04 17.90
CA TRP A 135 -3.32 8.93 17.51
C TRP A 135 -4.13 7.70 17.05
N LEU A 136 -5.27 7.42 17.71
CA LEU A 136 -6.22 6.37 17.33
C LEU A 136 -7.16 6.76 16.18
N ALA A 137 -7.36 8.05 15.90
CA ALA A 137 -8.19 8.51 14.78
C ALA A 137 -7.41 8.68 13.46
N GLY A 138 -6.07 8.76 13.52
CA GLY A 138 -5.25 9.01 12.32
C GLY A 138 -5.34 10.41 11.78
N SER A 139 -5.89 11.32 12.59
CA SER A 139 -5.93 12.74 12.30
C SER A 139 -4.65 13.37 12.83
N PHE A 140 -4.13 14.32 12.06
CA PHE A 140 -2.93 15.07 12.38
C PHE A 140 -3.13 16.51 11.90
N ARG A 141 -2.35 17.43 12.45
CA ARG A 141 -2.40 18.84 12.07
C ARG A 141 -1.01 19.29 11.66
N HIS A 142 -0.95 20.36 10.88
CA HIS A 142 0.31 21.04 10.60
C HIS A 142 0.77 21.76 11.86
N THR A 143 2.06 21.70 12.13
CA THR A 143 2.70 22.64 13.08
C THR A 143 2.77 24.04 12.44
N SER A 144 3.17 25.05 13.21
CA SER A 144 3.47 26.37 12.64
C SER A 144 4.52 26.30 11.53
N LEU A 145 5.55 25.47 11.71
CA LEU A 145 6.56 25.23 10.67
C LEU A 145 5.96 24.55 9.43
N GLY A 146 5.14 23.52 9.63
CA GLY A 146 4.47 22.82 8.53
C GLY A 146 3.53 23.74 7.74
N PHE A 147 2.86 24.68 8.41
CA PHE A 147 2.00 25.67 7.76
C PHE A 147 2.81 26.64 6.89
N VAL A 148 3.94 27.15 7.38
CA VAL A 148 4.86 27.99 6.61
C VAL A 148 5.38 27.24 5.38
N GLN A 149 5.83 26.00 5.57
CA GLN A 149 6.38 25.18 4.47
C GLN A 149 5.32 24.82 3.43
N ARG A 150 4.08 24.57 3.86
CA ARG A 150 2.94 24.36 2.96
C ARG A 150 2.66 25.58 2.09
N HIS A 151 2.71 26.78 2.67
CA HIS A 151 2.55 28.02 1.91
C HIS A 151 3.69 28.23 0.91
N GLN A 152 4.94 28.05 1.35
CA GLN A 152 6.10 28.14 0.47
C GLN A 152 6.00 27.16 -0.70
N LEU A 153 5.62 25.91 -0.42
CA LEU A 153 5.39 24.88 -1.44
C LEU A 153 4.33 25.29 -2.46
N ALA A 154 3.22 25.89 -2.02
CA ALA A 154 2.17 26.37 -2.91
C ALA A 154 2.67 27.49 -3.83
N THR A 155 3.46 28.43 -3.29
CA THR A 155 4.10 29.49 -4.06
C THR A 155 5.09 28.93 -5.08
N GLU A 156 5.96 27.99 -4.68
CA GLU A 156 6.92 27.34 -5.58
C GLU A 156 6.22 26.63 -6.76
N ILE A 157 5.13 25.90 -6.49
CA ILE A 157 4.33 25.25 -7.54
C ILE A 157 3.73 26.27 -8.49
N GLN A 158 3.12 27.33 -7.97
CA GLN A 158 2.47 28.36 -8.80
C GLN A 158 3.49 29.11 -9.69
N GLU A 159 4.66 29.43 -9.16
CA GLU A 159 5.73 30.07 -9.93
C GLU A 159 6.26 29.15 -11.04
N LEU A 160 6.43 27.86 -10.75
CA LEU A 160 6.84 26.87 -11.74
C LEU A 160 5.78 26.71 -12.84
N GLU A 161 4.50 26.61 -12.48
CA GLU A 161 3.40 26.51 -13.44
C GLU A 161 3.34 27.73 -14.38
N ALA A 162 3.62 28.93 -13.87
CA ALA A 162 3.63 30.16 -14.67
C ALA A 162 4.86 30.28 -15.58
N THR A 163 6.02 29.81 -15.13
CA THR A 163 7.31 30.07 -15.81
C THR A 163 7.81 28.91 -16.67
N LEU A 164 7.55 27.66 -16.27
CA LEU A 164 8.07 26.46 -16.93
C LEU A 164 7.66 26.36 -18.42
N PRO A 165 6.43 26.68 -18.85
CA PRO A 165 6.06 26.62 -20.27
C PRO A 165 6.89 27.55 -21.16
N THR A 166 7.29 28.70 -20.63
CA THR A 166 8.15 29.66 -21.33
C THR A 166 9.58 29.13 -21.38
N ILE A 167 10.12 28.69 -20.24
CA ILE A 167 11.50 28.17 -20.14
C ILE A 167 11.69 26.94 -21.05
N LEU A 168 10.70 26.04 -21.14
CA LEU A 168 10.74 24.88 -22.04
C LEU A 168 10.91 25.26 -23.53
N LYS A 169 10.44 26.45 -23.93
CA LYS A 169 10.53 26.94 -25.31
C LYS A 169 11.80 27.76 -25.56
N THR A 170 12.25 28.53 -24.56
CA THR A 170 13.33 29.52 -24.74
C THR A 170 14.70 29.00 -24.31
N ASP A 171 14.78 28.16 -23.29
CA ASP A 171 16.03 27.71 -22.68
C ASP A 171 15.97 26.23 -22.29
N LYS A 172 16.42 25.38 -23.22
CA LYS A 172 16.42 23.91 -23.03
C LYS A 172 17.34 23.46 -21.89
N GLN A 173 18.45 24.15 -21.64
CA GLN A 173 19.39 23.76 -20.59
C GLN A 173 18.79 24.02 -19.22
N LYS A 174 18.30 25.24 -18.99
CA LYS A 174 17.60 25.60 -17.76
C LYS A 174 16.35 24.76 -17.52
N ALA A 175 15.59 24.46 -18.58
CA ALA A 175 14.46 23.54 -18.48
C ALA A 175 14.91 22.16 -17.99
N THR A 176 15.96 21.59 -18.58
CA THR A 176 16.47 20.27 -18.19
C THR A 176 16.94 20.25 -16.73
N GLU A 177 17.60 21.31 -16.27
CA GLU A 177 18.01 21.45 -14.86
C GLU A 177 16.83 21.47 -13.90
N ILE A 178 15.79 22.27 -14.22
CA ILE A 178 14.56 22.32 -13.42
C ILE A 178 13.88 20.95 -13.40
N LEU A 179 13.70 20.32 -14.56
CA LEU A 179 13.06 19.01 -14.66
C LEU A 179 13.82 17.94 -13.86
N ARG A 180 15.15 17.94 -13.94
CA ARG A 180 15.99 17.03 -13.14
C ARG A 180 15.85 17.30 -11.64
N ALA A 181 15.79 18.56 -11.24
CA ALA A 181 15.63 18.94 -9.83
C ALA A 181 14.26 18.56 -9.27
N LEU A 182 13.20 18.65 -10.08
CA LEU A 182 11.84 18.27 -9.66
C LEU A 182 11.68 16.75 -9.52
N GLY A 183 12.33 15.97 -10.40
CA GLY A 183 12.17 14.52 -10.42
C GLY A 183 10.70 14.12 -10.56
N GLY A 184 10.21 13.21 -9.72
CA GLY A 184 8.80 12.80 -9.72
C GLY A 184 7.81 13.91 -9.38
N ASN A 185 8.25 15.02 -8.74
CA ASN A 185 7.34 16.12 -8.38
C ASN A 185 6.85 16.91 -9.60
N ILE A 186 7.45 16.71 -10.78
CA ILE A 186 6.96 17.30 -12.02
C ILE A 186 5.48 16.95 -12.26
N PHE A 187 5.04 15.75 -11.89
CA PHE A 187 3.67 15.29 -12.11
C PHE A 187 2.64 15.94 -11.18
N LEU A 188 3.09 16.75 -10.22
CA LEU A 188 2.20 17.53 -9.37
C LEU A 188 1.82 18.87 -9.99
N LEU A 189 2.52 19.29 -11.05
CA LEU A 189 2.24 20.53 -11.78
C LEU A 189 1.02 20.35 -12.70
N GLN A 190 0.18 21.37 -12.77
CA GLN A 190 -0.96 21.40 -13.67
C GLN A 190 -0.54 21.29 -15.14
N GLY A 191 -1.37 20.61 -15.94
CA GLY A 191 -1.16 20.45 -17.38
C GLY A 191 -0.26 19.28 -17.79
N ILE A 192 0.28 18.52 -16.83
CA ILE A 192 0.99 17.26 -17.12
C ILE A 192 0.02 16.10 -16.94
N GLU A 193 -0.60 15.69 -18.04
CA GLU A 193 -1.40 14.47 -18.08
C GLU A 193 -0.59 13.31 -18.65
N LEU A 194 -0.37 12.28 -17.84
CA LEU A 194 0.15 11.00 -18.31
C LEU A 194 -0.97 9.97 -18.39
N GLU A 195 -1.02 9.24 -19.49
CA GLU A 195 -1.91 8.08 -19.65
C GLU A 195 -1.69 7.06 -18.51
N LEU A 196 -0.45 6.87 -18.09
CA LEU A 196 -0.09 6.01 -16.97
C LEU A 196 -0.81 6.38 -15.65
N LEU A 197 -1.05 7.67 -15.40
CA LEU A 197 -1.78 8.10 -14.19
C LEU A 197 -3.26 7.68 -14.25
N LYS A 198 -3.87 7.74 -15.44
CA LYS A 198 -5.25 7.31 -15.69
C LYS A 198 -5.38 5.78 -15.57
N GLU A 199 -4.40 5.05 -16.10
CA GLU A 199 -4.30 3.60 -15.96
C GLU A 199 -4.14 3.19 -14.49
N PHE A 200 -3.33 3.93 -13.72
CA PHE A 200 -3.19 3.70 -12.29
C PHE A 200 -4.53 3.85 -11.58
N ASP A 201 -5.24 4.95 -11.82
CA ASP A 201 -6.54 5.22 -11.20
C ASP A 201 -7.54 4.10 -11.52
N THR A 202 -7.60 3.69 -12.79
CA THR A 202 -8.45 2.57 -13.23
C THR A 202 -8.09 1.26 -12.54
N ALA A 203 -6.79 0.92 -12.49
CA ALA A 203 -6.33 -0.30 -11.83
C ALA A 203 -6.59 -0.28 -10.31
N PHE A 204 -6.48 0.89 -9.68
CA PHE A 204 -6.74 1.07 -8.26
C PHE A 204 -8.21 0.87 -7.92
N GLU A 205 -9.11 1.43 -8.74
CA GLU A 205 -10.57 1.28 -8.59
C GLU A 205 -11.01 -0.19 -8.78
N GLN A 206 -10.42 -0.88 -9.77
CA GLN A 206 -10.69 -2.30 -10.04
C GLN A 206 -10.10 -3.26 -8.99
N ALA A 207 -9.10 -2.82 -8.22
CA ALA A 207 -8.54 -3.60 -7.15
C ALA A 207 -9.52 -3.63 -5.96
N ALA A 208 -10.55 -4.48 -6.02
CA ALA A 208 -11.48 -4.66 -4.91
C ALA A 208 -10.70 -4.92 -3.60
N PRO A 209 -11.07 -4.27 -2.48
CA PRO A 209 -10.49 -4.63 -1.20
C PRO A 209 -10.84 -6.10 -0.95
N ILE A 210 -9.83 -6.91 -0.63
CA ILE A 210 -10.08 -8.29 -0.23
C ILE A 210 -10.87 -8.21 1.08
N LEU A 211 -12.20 -8.37 0.99
CA LEU A 211 -13.01 -8.70 2.14
C LEU A 211 -12.52 -10.07 2.59
N TYR A 212 -12.01 -10.16 3.81
CA TYR A 212 -11.68 -11.43 4.42
C TYR A 212 -12.98 -12.22 4.58
N ASP A 213 -13.25 -13.11 3.63
CA ASP A 213 -14.21 -14.19 3.77
C ASP A 213 -13.38 -15.45 4.04
N ASP A 214 -13.60 -16.07 5.21
CA ASP A 214 -12.76 -17.11 5.82
C ASP A 214 -12.61 -18.39 4.97
N HIS A 215 -13.29 -18.48 3.83
CA HIS A 215 -13.36 -19.69 3.00
C HIS A 215 -12.78 -19.56 1.58
N ALA A 216 -12.22 -18.40 1.19
CA ALA A 216 -11.76 -18.17 -0.20
C ALA A 216 -10.23 -18.18 -0.40
N ILE A 217 -9.46 -18.75 0.53
CA ILE A 217 -7.99 -18.79 0.45
C ILE A 217 -7.52 -20.07 -0.26
N MET A 218 -7.64 -20.14 -1.58
CA MET A 218 -6.82 -21.10 -2.36
C MET A 218 -6.37 -20.63 -3.75
N THR A 219 -6.91 -19.54 -4.32
CA THR A 219 -6.60 -19.19 -5.73
C THR A 219 -6.16 -17.75 -5.98
N THR A 220 -6.09 -16.90 -4.96
CA THR A 220 -5.49 -15.56 -5.09
C THR A 220 -4.68 -15.22 -3.86
N MET A 221 -3.60 -15.97 -3.61
CA MET A 221 -2.68 -15.71 -2.50
C MET A 221 -2.23 -14.25 -2.54
N PRO A 222 -2.77 -13.39 -1.65
CA PRO A 222 -2.14 -12.11 -1.37
C PRO A 222 -0.84 -12.50 -0.68
N PHE A 223 0.28 -11.92 -1.09
CA PHE A 223 1.57 -12.15 -0.45
C PHE A 223 1.55 -11.59 0.99
N TYR A 224 0.86 -12.27 1.89
CA TYR A 224 0.95 -12.11 3.33
C TYR A 224 2.16 -12.92 3.77
N PHE A 225 3.32 -12.27 3.79
CA PHE A 225 4.43 -12.77 4.57
C PHE A 225 4.48 -11.94 5.85
N TYR A 226 4.02 -12.57 6.94
CA TYR A 226 4.38 -12.16 8.29
C TYR A 226 5.90 -12.12 8.38
N ASP A 227 6.51 -10.94 8.37
CA ASP A 227 7.81 -10.75 9.04
C ASP A 227 7.52 -10.51 10.52
N GLY A 228 7.43 -11.63 11.24
CA GLY A 228 7.39 -11.71 12.69
C GLY A 228 8.77 -11.54 13.33
N ASP A 229 9.78 -11.09 12.60
CA ASP A 229 11.15 -10.98 13.12
C ASP A 229 11.46 -9.55 13.57
N ARG A 230 10.79 -9.14 14.65
CA ARG A 230 11.43 -8.28 15.65
C ARG A 230 11.94 -9.20 16.76
N HIS A 231 13.09 -9.81 16.51
CA HIS A 231 13.94 -10.33 17.59
C HIS A 231 14.47 -9.13 18.38
N ASP A 232 13.65 -8.67 19.33
CA ASP A 232 14.17 -7.94 20.48
C ASP A 232 14.89 -8.97 21.35
N SER A 233 16.20 -8.75 21.48
CA SER A 233 17.09 -9.58 22.28
C SER A 233 16.80 -9.32 23.75
N GLY A 234 15.89 -10.10 24.34
CA GLY A 234 15.59 -10.11 25.77
C GLY A 234 15.56 -11.54 26.26
N GLY A 235 16.75 -12.06 26.58
CA GLY A 235 16.90 -13.44 27.05
C GLY A 235 16.21 -13.67 28.39
N HIS A 236 15.61 -14.86 28.55
CA HIS A 236 15.65 -15.61 29.79
C HIS A 236 15.54 -17.10 29.46
N HIS A 237 16.56 -17.84 29.89
CA HIS A 237 16.60 -19.29 29.98
C HIS A 237 15.39 -19.85 30.72
N HIS A 238 14.81 -20.92 30.20
CA HIS A 238 14.51 -22.11 31.01
C HIS A 238 14.35 -23.33 30.11
N ASP A 239 15.31 -24.25 30.24
CA ASP A 239 15.26 -25.60 29.72
C ASP A 239 14.08 -26.37 30.34
N SER A 240 13.41 -27.23 29.58
CA SER A 240 13.49 -28.70 29.78
C SER A 240 12.38 -29.52 29.10
N HIS A 241 12.85 -30.56 28.40
CA HIS A 241 12.27 -31.87 28.09
C HIS A 241 11.30 -32.08 26.90
N GLU A 242 11.86 -32.82 25.93
CA GLU A 242 11.25 -33.63 24.89
C GLU A 242 10.41 -34.80 25.42
N SER A 243 9.40 -35.22 24.66
CA SER A 243 9.07 -36.61 24.24
C SER A 243 7.71 -36.53 23.49
N GLY A 244 7.57 -36.99 22.24
CA GLY A 244 7.64 -38.39 21.83
C GLY A 244 6.22 -38.97 21.83
N GLY A 245 5.67 -39.26 20.65
CA GLY A 245 4.22 -39.44 20.44
C GLY A 245 3.60 -40.81 20.75
N ASP A 246 2.31 -40.86 20.43
CA ASP A 246 1.59 -41.93 19.71
C ASP A 246 0.53 -42.79 20.46
N TRP A 247 -0.57 -43.04 19.74
CA TRP A 247 -1.72 -43.97 19.86
C TRP A 247 -2.69 -43.96 21.05
N GLY A 248 -3.99 -43.97 20.72
CA GLY A 248 -4.89 -45.06 21.15
C GLY A 248 -6.15 -44.70 21.94
N ASP A 249 -7.31 -44.86 21.27
CA ASP A 249 -8.67 -44.86 21.82
C ASP A 249 -8.88 -45.80 23.02
N SER A 250 -9.81 -45.47 23.93
CA SER A 250 -11.04 -46.26 24.18
C SER A 250 -11.80 -45.81 25.45
N ASP A 251 -13.12 -45.88 25.33
CA ASP A 251 -14.16 -45.61 26.30
C ASP A 251 -14.04 -46.38 27.63
N SER A 252 -14.50 -45.79 28.72
CA SER A 252 -15.37 -46.51 29.68
C SER A 252 -16.10 -45.57 30.65
N SER A 253 -17.36 -45.93 30.84
CA SER A 253 -18.44 -45.39 31.65
C SER A 253 -18.23 -45.49 33.17
N GLY A 254 -18.99 -44.67 33.93
CA GLY A 254 -19.10 -44.82 35.38
C GLY A 254 -19.85 -43.68 36.07
N ASP A 255 -21.19 -43.74 36.04
CA ASP A 255 -22.12 -42.87 36.75
C ASP A 255 -21.97 -42.89 38.28
N SER A 256 -22.33 -41.77 38.95
CA SER A 256 -23.41 -41.70 39.98
C SER A 256 -23.21 -40.52 40.97
N GLY A 257 -24.30 -39.80 41.26
CA GLY A 257 -24.34 -38.80 42.33
C GLY A 257 -25.46 -37.77 42.22
N CYS A 258 -26.70 -38.22 42.41
CA CYS A 258 -27.97 -37.48 42.35
C CYS A 258 -28.19 -36.47 43.50
N SER A 259 -29.05 -35.45 43.27
CA SER A 259 -30.40 -35.32 43.91
C SER A 259 -30.85 -33.88 44.24
N GLY A 260 -32.13 -33.58 43.92
CA GLY A 260 -32.99 -32.62 44.64
C GLY A 260 -33.42 -31.39 43.82
N ASP A 261 -34.36 -31.46 42.86
CA ASP A 261 -35.84 -31.52 42.99
C ASP A 261 -36.41 -30.22 43.60
N SER A 262 -37.19 -29.37 42.92
CA SER A 262 -38.62 -29.53 42.54
C SER A 262 -39.19 -28.10 42.35
N GLY A 263 -40.16 -27.73 41.53
CA GLY A 263 -41.05 -28.42 40.58
C GLY A 263 -42.18 -27.44 40.17
N CYS A 264 -42.68 -27.60 38.92
CA CYS A 264 -44.08 -27.45 38.44
C CYS A 264 -44.77 -26.06 38.57
N SER A 265 -45.66 -25.57 37.69
CA SER A 265 -46.67 -26.17 36.78
C SER A 265 -47.34 -24.99 36.02
N SER A 266 -47.57 -25.00 34.69
CA SER A 266 -48.74 -25.53 33.94
C SER A 266 -49.63 -24.43 33.29
N GLY A 267 -50.10 -24.67 32.05
CA GLY A 267 -51.30 -24.07 31.42
C GLY A 267 -51.05 -23.47 30.03
N CYS A 268 -51.27 -24.19 28.91
CA CYS A 268 -52.53 -24.31 28.13
C CYS A 268 -53.17 -22.92 27.83
N SER A 269 -53.46 -22.48 26.59
CA SER A 269 -54.39 -23.09 25.62
C SER A 269 -54.49 -22.23 24.33
N GLY A 270 -54.45 -22.85 23.13
CA GLY A 270 -55.37 -22.67 21.97
C GLY A 270 -55.49 -21.30 21.28
N CYS A 271 -56.06 -21.11 20.08
CA CYS A 271 -56.38 -21.93 18.89
C CYS A 271 -57.03 -20.95 17.87
N GLY A 272 -56.96 -21.25 16.57
CA GLY A 272 -57.81 -20.65 15.51
C GLY A 272 -57.06 -19.67 14.58
N GLY A 273 -57.10 -19.76 13.25
CA GLY A 273 -58.06 -20.40 12.33
C GLY A 273 -58.35 -19.39 11.21
N GLY A 274 -58.20 -19.78 9.93
CA GLY A 274 -58.13 -18.88 8.77
C GLY A 274 -59.45 -18.51 8.06
N GLY A 275 -59.31 -18.01 6.82
CA GLY A 275 -60.34 -17.59 5.85
C GLY A 275 -60.61 -16.08 5.91
N ASP A 276 -60.55 -15.27 4.85
CA ASP A 276 -60.71 -15.48 3.40
C ASP A 276 -59.62 -14.76 2.57
#